data_AF-A0A519N5F7-F1
#
_entry.id   AF-A0A519N5F7-F1
#
_cell.length_a   1.000
_cell.length_b   1.000
_cell.length_c   1.000
_cell.angle_alpha   90.00
_cell.angle_beta   90.00
_cell.angle_gamma   90.00
#
_symmetry.space_group_name_H-M   'P 1'
#
loop_
_entity.id
_entity.type
_entity.pdbx_description
1 polymer ?
#
loop_
_entity_poly.entity_id
_entity_poly.type
_entity_poly.pdbx_seq_one_letter_code
_entity_poly.pdbx_strand_id
1 'polypeptide(L)'
;MRQNFLLILNLFKIHFTPNNSMMKNNLNGRNAIIMMVVLAFTFVFINACKRESLTLTTTDDVNITGYLDRYPDQFSMMRQIMDRSATTGFLGAYGKYTLFTPDNVAVTAWLKAKGKAAVADLTVDEARDMIKFHILPDTVATNRFTDGKLPQITLYGQYLQTGAVNQGGISSYVVNKIAKLTKSNIRVGNGIIHVLDHVLVPATLTLAKSVEANSRYSYFTQALKETGFYDSLNIDGAAAKDTTRRFQTLILESDSALKAAGYSSYASFKSRYSKTGDPKNHADSLWLYMAYHISTGPSYTPDIISSPAIYTLAPKEVITTKFSGQKILLNEDEFNGVVEPGVELNRTFSDVTASNGVSHEVKKPFAIKVRVQSAVYFDVSDHADLRINPKWRGAAAGTIPLYANGLTTVNGLLFGNDLSKVTQGSNYERVIVPNATRKYAWNDFLNLSLGASAARIQYIDIRTPMLVKGKYKVWICYAQSGSSNLFQVGVDVGRPGEQILPNLVDFRQYLGSSGISATTATLPSADALMLTNGYKRYMATTADYQGTARGEVSVNGSGWDQLVGRLAGTADIQTTDRHWVRLTVVSNAGSSNQSWLDMIHFIPVDADQNYPRFSTFGTVFNRP
;
A
#
# COMPACT_ATOMS: atom_id res chain seq x y z
N MET A 1 11.58 -32.71 40.84
CA MET A 1 12.46 -33.73 41.48
C MET A 1 12.21 -33.77 43.00
N ARG A 2 10.96 -34.04 43.41
CA ARG A 2 10.52 -34.01 44.83
C ARG A 2 9.64 -35.22 45.19
N GLN A 3 9.81 -36.33 44.45
CA GLN A 3 9.05 -37.56 44.65
C GLN A 3 9.90 -38.83 44.82
N ASN A 4 11.23 -38.76 44.68
CA ASN A 4 12.11 -39.94 44.82
C ASN A 4 12.86 -40.01 46.16
N PHE A 5 12.56 -39.14 47.13
CA PHE A 5 13.27 -39.12 48.41
C PHE A 5 12.67 -40.07 49.47
N LEU A 6 11.50 -40.67 49.21
CA LEU A 6 10.81 -41.55 50.17
C LEU A 6 11.09 -43.06 50.00
N LEU A 7 11.82 -43.49 48.96
CA LEU A 7 12.01 -44.92 48.69
C LEU A 7 13.32 -45.53 49.23
N ILE A 8 14.27 -44.71 49.70
CA ILE A 8 15.60 -45.20 50.14
C ILE A 8 15.67 -45.46 51.65
N LEU A 9 14.68 -44.99 52.43
CA LEU A 9 14.68 -45.14 53.90
C LEU A 9 14.24 -46.52 54.42
N ASN A 10 13.88 -47.47 53.56
CA ASN A 10 13.25 -48.74 53.97
C ASN A 10 14.12 -50.00 53.81
N LEU A 11 15.41 -49.88 53.47
CA LEU A 11 16.29 -51.05 53.22
C LEU A 11 17.43 -51.26 54.21
N PHE A 12 17.55 -50.44 55.27
CA PHE A 12 18.56 -50.65 56.33
C PHE A 12 17.92 -50.82 57.70
N LYS A 13 17.27 -51.96 57.92
CA LYS A 13 17.07 -52.53 59.26
C LYS A 13 18.06 -53.68 59.41
N ILE A 14 19.20 -53.41 60.04
CA ILE A 14 20.04 -54.46 60.62
C ILE A 14 20.09 -54.18 62.12
N HIS A 15 19.42 -55.05 62.88
CA HIS A 15 19.53 -55.15 64.33
C HIS A 15 20.91 -55.69 64.69
N PHE A 16 21.61 -55.02 65.62
CA PHE A 16 22.65 -55.65 66.43
C PHE A 16 22.51 -55.20 67.88
N THR A 17 22.22 -56.17 68.75
CA THR A 17 22.26 -56.10 70.21
C THR A 17 23.70 -55.95 70.72
N PRO A 18 23.94 -55.31 71.88
CA PRO A 18 25.27 -55.16 72.43
C PRO A 18 25.64 -56.37 73.31
N ASN A 19 26.79 -57.01 73.08
CA ASN A 19 27.48 -57.69 74.18
C ASN A 19 29.00 -57.84 73.96
N ASN A 20 29.71 -57.74 75.08
CA ASN A 20 31.15 -57.61 75.27
C ASN A 20 32.02 -58.70 74.62
N SER A 21 33.18 -58.32 74.06
CA SER A 21 34.51 -58.77 74.52
C SER A 21 35.64 -58.21 73.63
N MET A 22 36.82 -58.06 74.24
CA MET A 22 38.05 -57.45 73.72
C MET A 22 38.67 -58.10 72.46
N MET A 23 39.44 -57.25 71.76
CA MET A 23 40.72 -57.54 71.06
C MET A 23 40.71 -58.49 69.86
N LYS A 24 41.06 -57.99 68.66
CA LYS A 24 42.44 -57.75 68.18
C LYS A 24 42.44 -57.40 66.69
N ASN A 25 43.28 -56.43 66.34
CA ASN A 25 43.65 -56.07 64.97
C ASN A 25 44.09 -57.29 64.16
N ASN A 26 43.58 -57.41 62.93
CA ASN A 26 44.27 -58.01 61.80
C ASN A 26 43.67 -57.42 60.51
N LEU A 27 44.19 -56.26 60.07
CA LEU A 27 43.94 -55.76 58.72
C LEU A 27 44.60 -56.72 57.73
N ASN A 28 43.81 -57.64 57.20
CA ASN A 28 44.24 -58.59 56.18
C ASN A 28 44.52 -57.81 54.88
N GLY A 29 45.74 -57.90 54.33
CA GLY A 29 46.19 -57.06 53.20
C GLY A 29 45.28 -57.08 51.96
N ARG A 30 44.50 -58.15 51.80
CA ARG A 30 43.47 -58.27 50.76
C ARG A 30 42.30 -57.30 50.95
N ASN A 31 41.90 -57.02 52.20
CA ASN A 31 40.83 -56.07 52.51
C ASN A 31 41.28 -54.61 52.34
N ALA A 32 42.55 -54.31 52.61
CA ALA A 32 43.13 -52.99 52.36
C ALA A 32 43.20 -52.66 50.86
N ILE A 33 43.54 -53.64 50.03
CA ILE A 33 43.55 -53.50 48.56
C ILE A 33 42.12 -53.33 48.03
N ILE A 34 41.15 -54.11 48.51
CA ILE A 34 39.74 -53.94 48.12
C ILE A 34 39.22 -52.55 48.54
N MET A 35 39.57 -52.07 49.73
CA MET A 35 39.17 -50.73 50.17
C MET A 35 39.81 -49.63 49.32
N MET A 36 41.08 -49.78 48.93
CA MET A 36 41.77 -48.83 48.04
C MET A 36 41.19 -48.84 46.62
N VAL A 37 40.82 -50.01 46.09
CA VAL A 37 40.16 -50.12 44.77
C VAL A 37 38.77 -49.52 44.82
N VAL A 38 38.01 -49.74 45.89
CA VAL A 38 36.68 -49.12 46.10
C VAL A 38 36.80 -47.60 46.28
N LEU A 39 37.81 -47.11 46.99
CA LEU A 39 38.12 -45.67 47.14
C LEU A 39 38.57 -45.04 45.82
N ALA A 40 39.39 -45.72 45.03
CA ALA A 40 39.81 -45.26 43.71
C ALA A 40 38.63 -45.26 42.72
N PHE A 41 37.77 -46.28 42.76
CA PHE A 41 36.55 -46.33 41.96
C PHE A 41 35.57 -45.23 42.36
N THR A 42 35.38 -44.97 43.66
CA THR A 42 34.52 -43.86 44.12
C THR A 42 35.09 -42.49 43.75
N PHE A 43 36.41 -42.29 43.76
CA PHE A 43 37.03 -41.04 43.31
C PHE A 43 36.87 -40.79 41.80
N VAL A 44 36.83 -41.86 41.00
CA VAL A 44 36.54 -41.78 39.55
C VAL A 44 35.06 -41.45 39.31
N PHE A 45 34.13 -42.01 40.10
CA PHE A 45 32.69 -41.72 39.96
C PHE A 45 32.28 -40.32 40.47
N ILE A 46 32.98 -39.75 41.45
CA ILE A 46 32.71 -38.38 41.94
C ILE A 46 33.16 -37.32 40.92
N ASN A 47 34.21 -37.58 40.13
CA ASN A 47 34.65 -36.69 39.04
C ASN A 47 33.92 -36.93 37.70
N ALA A 48 33.22 -38.07 37.55
CA ALA A 48 32.41 -38.36 36.36
C ALA A 48 31.06 -37.60 36.34
N CYS A 49 30.63 -37.05 37.48
CA CYS A 49 29.50 -36.12 37.54
C CYS A 49 29.95 -34.67 37.33
N LYS A 50 30.49 -34.35 36.15
CA LYS A 50 30.32 -32.99 35.64
C LYS A 50 28.86 -32.88 35.25
N ARG A 51 28.11 -32.03 35.95
CA ARG A 51 26.72 -31.71 35.61
C ARG A 51 26.75 -31.12 34.19
N GLU A 52 26.43 -31.93 33.18
CA GLU A 52 26.20 -31.41 31.84
C GLU A 52 25.08 -30.37 31.96
N SER A 53 25.44 -29.10 31.77
CA SER A 53 24.42 -28.09 31.53
C SER A 53 23.85 -28.44 30.17
N LEU A 54 22.68 -29.05 30.16
CA LEU A 54 21.86 -29.07 28.95
C LEU A 54 21.60 -27.61 28.60
N THR A 55 22.37 -27.08 27.65
CA THR A 55 22.10 -25.80 27.00
C THR A 55 20.82 -26.00 26.20
N LEU A 56 19.69 -25.71 26.86
CA LEU A 56 18.36 -25.66 26.27
C LEU A 56 18.15 -24.40 25.40
N THR A 57 19.23 -23.76 24.96
CA THR A 57 19.19 -22.56 24.13
C THR A 57 20.14 -22.74 22.95
N THR A 58 19.61 -22.54 21.74
CA THR A 58 20.31 -22.73 20.47
C THR A 58 21.22 -21.54 20.08
N THR A 59 21.44 -20.58 20.99
CA THR A 59 22.31 -19.40 20.79
C THR A 59 22.75 -18.78 22.14
N ASP A 60 23.90 -18.10 22.17
CA ASP A 60 24.40 -17.26 23.27
C ASP A 60 23.79 -15.83 23.23
N ASP A 61 22.95 -15.54 22.24
CA ASP A 61 22.33 -14.22 22.08
C ASP A 61 21.39 -13.91 23.25
N VAL A 62 21.69 -12.81 23.95
CA VAL A 62 20.81 -12.28 25.00
C VAL A 62 19.54 -11.68 24.38
N ASN A 63 18.42 -11.73 25.11
CA ASN A 63 17.20 -10.99 24.76
C ASN A 63 17.40 -9.48 24.99
N ILE A 64 16.42 -8.66 24.57
CA ILE A 64 16.44 -7.19 24.72
C ILE A 64 16.86 -6.76 26.13
N THR A 65 16.22 -7.29 27.17
CA THR A 65 16.53 -6.94 28.57
C THR A 65 17.97 -7.30 28.93
N GLY A 66 18.42 -8.50 28.56
CA GLY A 66 19.80 -8.95 28.82
C GLY A 66 20.85 -8.14 28.07
N TYR A 67 20.54 -7.64 26.86
CA TYR A 67 21.43 -6.72 26.15
C TYR A 67 21.58 -5.41 26.92
N LEU A 68 20.47 -4.80 27.35
CA LEU A 68 20.51 -3.55 28.11
C LEU A 68 21.23 -3.71 29.46
N ASP A 69 21.07 -4.85 30.14
CA ASP A 69 21.78 -5.17 31.39
C ASP A 69 23.30 -5.33 31.19
N ARG A 70 23.74 -5.74 29.98
CA ARG A 70 25.17 -5.88 29.63
C ARG A 70 25.86 -4.52 29.39
N TYR A 71 25.11 -3.46 29.10
CA TYR A 71 25.64 -2.13 28.82
C TYR A 71 25.01 -1.05 29.72
N PRO A 72 25.17 -1.15 31.06
CA PRO A 72 24.51 -0.25 32.01
C PRO A 72 24.97 1.21 31.87
N ASP A 73 26.21 1.46 31.45
CA ASP A 73 26.72 2.81 31.21
C ASP A 73 25.91 3.57 30.15
N GLN A 74 25.30 2.85 29.20
CA GLN A 74 24.46 3.41 28.14
C GLN A 74 22.96 3.31 28.45
N PHE A 75 22.50 2.28 29.18
CA PHE A 75 21.06 1.94 29.24
C PHE A 75 20.48 1.72 30.65
N SER A 76 21.23 2.01 31.72
CA SER A 76 20.75 1.86 33.11
C SER A 76 19.44 2.61 33.39
N MET A 77 19.25 3.83 32.85
CA MET A 77 18.01 4.57 33.04
C MET A 77 16.83 3.93 32.29
N MET A 78 17.08 3.38 31.10
CA MET A 78 16.05 2.64 30.36
C MET A 78 15.60 1.39 31.13
N ARG A 79 16.53 0.67 31.76
CA ARG A 79 16.19 -0.47 32.64
C ARG A 79 15.35 -0.03 33.84
N GLN A 80 15.69 1.08 34.49
CA GLN A 80 14.87 1.63 35.58
C GLN A 80 13.45 1.99 35.11
N ILE A 81 13.29 2.53 33.91
CA ILE A 81 11.95 2.82 33.33
C ILE A 81 11.18 1.51 33.08
N MET A 82 11.84 0.46 32.57
CA MET A 82 11.21 -0.85 32.36
C MET A 82 10.75 -1.50 33.67
N ASP A 83 11.53 -1.38 34.74
CA ASP A 83 11.18 -1.89 36.06
C ASP A 83 10.02 -1.09 36.66
N ARG A 84 10.07 0.24 36.56
CA ARG A 84 9.00 1.12 37.04
C ARG A 84 7.66 0.90 36.33
N SER A 85 7.71 0.57 35.04
CA SER A 85 6.53 0.29 34.22
C SER A 85 6.02 -1.16 34.33
N ALA A 86 6.74 -2.03 35.06
CA ALA A 86 6.51 -3.47 35.14
C ALA A 86 6.53 -4.18 33.76
N THR A 87 7.32 -3.67 32.81
CA THR A 87 7.41 -4.21 31.43
C THR A 87 8.61 -5.14 31.23
N THR A 88 9.51 -5.25 32.20
CA THR A 88 10.70 -6.13 32.14
C THR A 88 10.34 -7.58 31.81
N GLY A 89 9.29 -8.15 32.41
CA GLY A 89 8.87 -9.53 32.13
C GLY A 89 8.34 -9.72 30.70
N PHE A 90 7.63 -8.73 30.17
CA PHE A 90 7.10 -8.74 28.80
C PHE A 90 8.23 -8.66 27.76
N LEU A 91 9.18 -7.75 27.95
CA LEU A 91 10.33 -7.58 27.05
C LEU A 91 11.41 -8.67 27.18
N GLY A 92 11.39 -9.43 28.27
CA GLY A 92 12.24 -10.60 28.46
C GLY A 92 11.68 -11.88 27.83
N ALA A 93 10.39 -11.91 27.49
CA ALA A 93 9.73 -13.07 26.90
C ALA A 93 10.12 -13.28 25.42
N TYR A 94 9.97 -14.51 24.94
CA TYR A 94 10.12 -14.83 23.52
C TYR A 94 9.06 -14.10 22.69
N GLY A 95 9.50 -13.50 21.58
CA GLY A 95 8.64 -12.73 20.69
C GLY A 95 9.44 -12.11 19.56
N LYS A 96 8.77 -11.30 18.74
CA LYS A 96 9.37 -10.47 17.70
C LYS A 96 9.17 -9.02 18.08
N TYR A 97 10.24 -8.36 18.51
CA TYR A 97 10.20 -6.97 18.92
C TYR A 97 11.24 -6.12 18.19
N THR A 98 10.92 -4.84 18.04
CA THR A 98 11.90 -3.81 17.72
C THR A 98 11.84 -2.77 18.81
N LEU A 99 12.93 -2.62 19.56
CA LEU A 99 13.08 -1.59 20.57
C LEU A 99 13.89 -0.42 20.01
N PHE A 100 13.26 0.74 19.93
CA PHE A 100 13.95 2.01 19.79
C PHE A 100 14.35 2.46 21.19
N THR A 101 15.60 2.28 21.61
CA THR A 101 16.03 2.65 22.96
C THR A 101 16.77 3.99 22.94
N PRO A 102 16.39 4.98 23.76
CA PRO A 102 17.26 6.09 24.05
C PRO A 102 18.45 5.63 24.91
N ASP A 103 19.56 6.36 24.85
CA ASP A 103 20.65 6.21 25.82
C ASP A 103 20.38 7.01 27.11
N ASN A 104 21.26 6.85 28.10
CA ASN A 104 21.16 7.55 29.39
C ASN A 104 21.21 9.09 29.24
N VAL A 105 21.92 9.61 28.24
CA VAL A 105 22.03 11.06 27.98
C VAL A 105 20.67 11.59 27.49
N ALA A 106 20.07 10.90 26.53
CA ALA A 106 18.75 11.19 25.99
C ALA A 106 17.66 11.14 27.07
N VAL A 107 17.68 10.11 27.93
CA VAL A 107 16.71 9.98 29.03
C VAL A 107 16.88 11.11 30.05
N THR A 108 18.12 11.47 30.40
CA THR A 108 18.40 12.59 31.32
C THR A 108 17.86 13.92 30.77
N ALA A 109 18.08 14.19 29.48
CA ALA A 109 17.57 15.38 28.82
C ALA A 109 16.03 15.43 28.82
N TRP A 110 15.39 14.29 28.56
CA TRP A 110 13.93 14.18 28.59
C TRP A 110 13.35 14.38 29.99
N LEU A 111 13.94 13.79 31.04
CA LEU A 111 13.51 14.00 32.42
C LEU A 111 13.60 15.48 32.82
N LYS A 112 14.71 16.14 32.47
CA LYS A 112 14.91 17.57 32.71
C LYS A 112 13.84 18.42 32.01
N ALA A 113 13.53 18.11 30.75
CA ALA A 113 12.47 18.81 30.01
C ALA A 113 11.07 18.64 30.63
N LYS A 114 10.84 17.53 31.35
CA LYS A 114 9.61 17.28 32.13
C LYS A 114 9.65 17.82 33.56
N GLY A 115 10.73 18.51 33.96
CA GLY A 115 10.90 19.01 35.33
C GLY A 115 11.13 17.92 36.37
N LYS A 116 11.66 16.75 35.96
CA LYS A 116 11.94 15.60 36.83
C LYS A 116 13.44 15.43 37.05
N ALA A 117 13.83 15.06 38.26
CA ALA A 117 15.23 14.89 38.63
C ALA A 117 15.75 13.47 38.40
N ALA A 118 14.87 12.46 38.54
CA ALA A 118 15.22 11.06 38.38
C ALA A 118 14.08 10.23 37.74
N VAL A 119 14.42 9.01 37.29
CA VAL A 119 13.45 8.03 36.78
C VAL A 119 12.39 7.68 37.84
N ALA A 120 12.77 7.70 39.12
CA ALA A 120 11.86 7.46 40.24
C ALA A 120 10.70 8.47 40.33
N ASP A 121 10.89 9.68 39.78
CA ASP A 121 9.86 10.73 39.75
C ASP A 121 8.80 10.48 38.66
N LEU A 122 9.00 9.48 37.80
CA LEU A 122 7.99 9.06 36.83
C LEU A 122 6.85 8.30 37.53
N THR A 123 5.63 8.66 37.15
CA THR A 123 4.48 7.81 37.43
C THR A 123 4.61 6.49 36.67
N VAL A 124 3.95 5.45 37.16
CA VAL A 124 3.96 4.13 36.50
C VAL A 124 3.42 4.22 35.08
N ASP A 125 2.38 5.03 34.85
CA ASP A 125 1.75 5.19 33.55
C ASP A 125 2.67 5.95 32.57
N GLU A 126 3.33 7.02 33.00
CA GLU A 126 4.33 7.71 32.16
C GLU A 126 5.48 6.79 31.74
N ALA A 127 5.98 5.97 32.66
CA ALA A 127 7.02 5.00 32.36
C ALA A 127 6.50 3.95 31.37
N ARG A 128 5.26 3.48 31.55
CA ARG A 128 4.63 2.48 30.68
C ARG A 128 4.39 3.02 29.28
N ASP A 129 3.91 4.25 29.15
CA ASP A 129 3.63 4.90 27.88
C ASP A 129 4.91 5.17 27.10
N MET A 130 5.97 5.61 27.80
CA MET A 130 7.31 5.73 27.21
C MET A 130 7.74 4.39 26.61
N ILE A 131 7.72 3.29 27.37
CA ILE A 131 8.16 1.99 26.87
C ILE A 131 7.30 1.53 25.68
N LYS A 132 5.98 1.62 25.79
CA LYS A 132 5.06 1.20 24.72
C LYS A 132 5.28 1.95 23.41
N PHE A 133 5.63 3.24 23.46
CA PHE A 133 5.84 4.04 22.24
C PHE A 133 7.18 3.73 21.57
N HIS A 134 8.14 3.20 22.31
CA HIS A 134 9.46 2.80 21.81
C HIS A 134 9.51 1.37 21.26
N ILE A 135 8.40 0.61 21.30
CA ILE A 135 8.36 -0.79 20.87
C ILE A 135 7.42 -0.98 19.68
N LEU A 136 7.92 -1.67 18.65
CA LEU A 136 7.09 -2.28 17.61
C LEU A 136 6.95 -3.79 17.86
N PRO A 137 5.76 -4.39 17.70
CA PRO A 137 5.51 -5.83 17.84
C PRO A 137 5.92 -6.62 16.58
N ASP A 138 7.08 -6.31 16.00
CA ASP A 138 7.70 -7.02 14.88
C ASP A 138 9.22 -6.77 14.86
N THR A 139 9.98 -7.53 14.07
CA THR A 139 11.42 -7.29 13.83
C THR A 139 11.62 -6.43 12.58
N VAL A 140 11.93 -5.15 12.77
CA VAL A 140 12.07 -4.13 11.73
C VAL A 140 13.51 -3.63 11.71
N ALA A 141 14.29 -4.12 10.74
CA ALA A 141 15.65 -3.63 10.45
C ALA A 141 15.60 -2.36 9.59
N THR A 142 16.71 -1.60 9.54
CA THR A 142 16.78 -0.33 8.80
C THR A 142 16.59 -0.49 7.29
N ASN A 143 16.83 -1.69 6.72
CA ASN A 143 16.53 -1.97 5.31
C ASN A 143 15.02 -1.97 5.00
N ARG A 144 14.16 -2.03 6.03
CA ARG A 144 12.71 -1.85 5.94
C ARG A 144 12.27 -0.44 6.31
N PHE A 145 13.19 0.46 6.63
CA PHE A 145 12.84 1.86 6.88
C PHE A 145 12.53 2.53 5.55
N THR A 146 11.30 2.98 5.41
CA THR A 146 10.86 3.84 4.32
C THR A 146 10.84 5.28 4.83
N ASP A 147 11.06 6.25 3.95
CA ASP A 147 10.73 7.63 4.31
C ASP A 147 9.22 7.70 4.61
N GLY A 148 8.80 8.42 5.66
CA GLY A 148 7.41 8.45 6.12
C GLY A 148 7.10 7.48 7.26
N LYS A 149 5.84 7.04 7.40
CA LYS A 149 5.46 6.14 8.50
C LYS A 149 5.99 4.72 8.29
N LEU A 150 6.37 4.07 9.38
CA LEU A 150 6.56 2.62 9.40
C LEU A 150 5.20 1.92 9.30
N PRO A 151 5.09 0.79 8.58
CA PRO A 151 3.81 0.06 8.48
C PRO A 151 3.31 -0.49 9.81
N GLN A 152 4.23 -0.77 10.74
CA GLN A 152 3.92 -1.30 12.06
C GLN A 152 3.57 -0.18 13.04
N ILE A 153 2.49 -0.39 13.78
CA ILE A 153 2.06 0.49 14.87
C ILE A 153 2.82 0.13 16.15
N THR A 154 3.17 1.12 16.96
CA THR A 154 3.79 0.89 18.27
C THR A 154 2.82 0.21 19.24
N LEU A 155 3.34 -0.37 20.32
CA LEU A 155 2.50 -0.88 21.41
C LEU A 155 1.70 0.22 22.13
N TYR A 156 2.07 1.49 21.93
CA TYR A 156 1.29 2.64 22.38
C TYR A 156 0.07 2.89 21.49
N GLY A 157 0.07 2.37 20.26
CA GLY A 157 -1.01 2.58 19.31
C GLY A 157 -0.84 3.86 18.48
N GLN A 158 0.39 4.26 18.17
CA GLN A 158 0.70 5.32 17.20
C GLN A 158 1.81 4.86 16.25
N TYR A 159 1.84 5.42 15.04
CA TYR A 159 2.88 5.15 14.05
C TYR A 159 4.17 5.91 14.39
N LEU A 160 5.31 5.30 14.06
CA LEU A 160 6.59 6.01 14.02
C LEU A 160 6.85 6.48 12.60
N GLN A 161 7.36 7.71 12.45
CA GLN A 161 7.86 8.23 11.19
C GLN A 161 9.37 8.00 11.13
N THR A 162 9.87 7.45 10.04
CA THR A 162 11.29 7.39 9.70
C THR A 162 11.60 8.36 8.57
N GLY A 163 12.83 8.88 8.57
CA GLY A 163 13.37 9.69 7.49
C GLY A 163 14.89 9.64 7.50
N ALA A 164 15.53 10.33 6.56
CA ALA A 164 16.98 10.43 6.49
C ALA A 164 17.41 11.90 6.52
N VAL A 165 18.48 12.19 7.29
CA VAL A 165 19.14 13.50 7.30
C VAL A 165 20.61 13.33 6.97
N ASN A 166 21.17 14.29 6.25
CA ASN A 166 22.61 14.37 6.00
C ASN A 166 23.15 15.60 6.75
N GLN A 167 24.06 15.37 7.68
CA GLN A 167 24.77 16.44 8.39
C GLN A 167 26.27 16.21 8.26
N GLY A 168 26.97 17.18 7.66
CA GLY A 168 28.42 17.10 7.48
C GLY A 168 28.89 15.92 6.62
N GLY A 169 28.08 15.49 5.65
CA GLY A 169 28.39 14.33 4.79
C GLY A 169 28.01 12.97 5.38
N ILE A 170 27.60 12.92 6.65
CA ILE A 170 27.15 11.69 7.31
C ILE A 170 25.63 11.59 7.21
N SER A 171 25.15 10.54 6.55
CA SER A 171 23.72 10.23 6.47
C SER A 171 23.30 9.40 7.68
N SER A 172 22.23 9.81 8.34
CA SER A 172 21.64 9.09 9.48
C SER A 172 20.13 9.05 9.38
N TYR A 173 19.54 7.94 9.85
CA TYR A 173 18.10 7.86 10.01
C TYR A 173 17.63 8.72 11.19
N VAL A 174 16.44 9.30 11.04
CA VAL A 174 15.74 10.04 12.11
C VAL A 174 14.37 9.41 12.30
N VAL A 175 13.95 9.31 13.55
CA VAL A 175 12.64 8.80 13.97
C VAL A 175 11.81 9.95 14.56
N ASN A 176 10.55 10.07 14.16
CA ASN A 176 9.59 11.12 14.51
C ASN A 176 10.16 12.54 14.35
N LYS A 177 10.97 12.76 13.30
CA LYS A 177 11.62 14.05 12.97
C LYS A 177 12.60 14.60 14.03
N ILE A 178 12.75 13.94 15.18
CA ILE A 178 13.56 14.45 16.31
C ILE A 178 14.74 13.53 16.68
N ALA A 179 14.54 12.21 16.66
CA ALA A 179 15.49 11.29 17.27
C ALA A 179 16.40 10.66 16.22
N LYS A 180 17.69 10.98 16.24
CA LYS A 180 18.67 10.40 15.34
C LYS A 180 19.05 9.00 15.81
N LEU A 181 19.18 8.10 14.84
CA LEU A 181 19.64 6.74 15.06
C LEU A 181 21.17 6.74 15.19
N THR A 182 21.68 6.45 16.40
CA THR A 182 23.12 6.44 16.71
C THR A 182 23.76 5.07 16.51
N LYS A 183 23.01 3.99 16.81
CA LYS A 183 23.35 2.60 16.47
C LYS A 183 22.10 1.89 15.98
N SER A 184 22.24 0.97 15.04
CA SER A 184 21.09 0.31 14.42
C SER A 184 21.31 -1.17 14.23
N ASN A 185 20.21 -1.92 14.07
CA ASN A 185 20.20 -3.34 13.73
C ASN A 185 20.93 -4.25 14.71
N ILE A 186 20.95 -3.91 16.01
CA ILE A 186 21.51 -4.78 17.04
C ILE A 186 20.55 -5.98 17.20
N ARG A 187 20.97 -7.16 16.76
CA ARG A 187 20.16 -8.38 16.87
C ARG A 187 20.29 -8.99 18.26
N VAL A 188 19.16 -9.44 18.80
CA VAL A 188 19.00 -10.06 20.11
C VAL A 188 18.03 -11.23 20.02
N GLY A 189 18.02 -12.13 21.00
CA GLY A 189 17.29 -13.40 20.94
C GLY A 189 15.77 -13.28 20.68
N ASN A 190 15.16 -12.14 21.03
CA ASN A 190 13.74 -11.86 20.82
C ASN A 190 13.47 -10.59 19.98
N GLY A 191 14.45 -10.07 19.23
CA GLY A 191 14.21 -8.86 18.44
C GLY A 191 15.42 -8.11 17.87
N ILE A 192 15.18 -6.83 17.63
CA ILE A 192 16.17 -5.85 17.16
C ILE A 192 16.16 -4.62 18.08
N ILE A 193 17.34 -4.08 18.38
CA ILE A 193 17.51 -2.81 19.09
C ILE A 193 18.08 -1.75 18.13
N HIS A 194 17.49 -0.57 18.20
CA HIS A 194 17.88 0.67 17.54
C HIS A 194 18.13 1.72 18.61
N VAL A 195 19.33 2.30 18.68
CA VAL A 195 19.69 3.27 19.71
C VAL A 195 19.46 4.68 19.19
N LEU A 196 18.77 5.50 19.98
CA LEU A 196 18.38 6.87 19.68
C LEU A 196 19.09 7.87 20.61
N ASP A 197 19.35 9.07 20.10
CA ASP A 197 19.88 10.19 20.89
C ASP A 197 18.79 11.05 21.59
N HIS A 198 17.51 10.72 21.37
CA HIS A 198 16.37 11.38 22.01
C HIS A 198 15.31 10.36 22.41
N VAL A 199 14.54 10.69 23.45
CA VAL A 199 13.34 9.95 23.84
C VAL A 199 12.20 10.30 22.87
N LEU A 200 11.57 9.29 22.29
CA LEU A 200 10.36 9.45 21.48
C LEU A 200 9.17 9.82 22.39
N VAL A 201 8.45 10.86 22.02
CA VAL A 201 7.26 11.33 22.76
C VAL A 201 6.02 11.18 21.87
N PRO A 202 4.98 10.47 22.33
CA PRO A 202 3.75 10.31 21.54
C PRO A 202 2.99 11.63 21.43
N ALA A 203 2.23 11.79 20.35
CA ALA A 203 1.32 12.93 20.22
C ALA A 203 0.15 12.77 21.22
N THR A 204 -0.16 13.81 21.99
CA THR A 204 -1.21 13.77 23.03
C THR A 204 -2.48 14.50 22.61
N LEU A 205 -2.39 15.43 21.66
CA LEU A 205 -3.55 16.12 21.11
C LEU A 205 -4.18 15.30 19.98
N THR A 206 -5.51 15.30 19.91
CA THR A 206 -6.26 14.82 18.75
C THR A 206 -6.07 15.78 17.57
N LEU A 207 -6.46 15.38 16.36
CA LEU A 207 -6.43 16.27 15.18
C LEU A 207 -7.17 17.58 15.46
N ALA A 208 -8.38 17.51 16.00
CA ALA A 208 -9.17 18.69 16.33
C ALA A 208 -8.46 19.63 17.31
N LYS A 209 -7.93 19.09 18.42
CA LYS A 209 -7.21 19.87 19.43
C LYS A 209 -5.88 20.40 18.92
N SER A 210 -5.16 19.63 18.10
CA SER A 210 -3.88 20.04 17.52
C SER A 210 -4.05 21.23 16.57
N VAL A 211 -5.13 21.24 15.79
CA VAL A 211 -5.47 22.35 14.90
C VAL A 211 -5.93 23.57 15.70
N GLU A 212 -6.80 23.38 16.69
CA GLU A 212 -7.29 24.46 17.55
C GLU A 212 -6.18 25.14 18.37
N ALA A 213 -5.20 24.38 18.84
CA ALA A 213 -4.06 24.92 19.59
C ALA A 213 -3.14 25.81 18.74
N ASN A 214 -3.30 25.81 17.42
CA ASN A 214 -2.46 26.57 16.50
C ASN A 214 -3.25 27.72 15.87
N SER A 215 -2.88 28.96 16.22
CA SER A 215 -3.52 30.18 15.73
C SER A 215 -3.46 30.37 14.21
N ARG A 216 -2.64 29.60 13.50
CA ARG A 216 -2.58 29.54 12.04
C ARG A 216 -3.88 29.04 11.39
N TYR A 217 -4.72 28.31 12.13
CA TYR A 217 -5.87 27.55 11.61
C TYR A 217 -7.21 27.97 12.24
N SER A 218 -7.36 29.24 12.63
CA SER A 218 -8.55 29.68 13.36
C SER A 218 -9.83 29.59 12.53
N TYR A 219 -9.77 29.84 11.21
CA TYR A 219 -10.92 29.76 10.32
C TYR A 219 -11.34 28.30 10.11
N PHE A 220 -10.35 27.44 9.89
CA PHE A 220 -10.55 26.01 9.70
C PHE A 220 -11.11 25.35 10.98
N THR A 221 -10.63 25.76 12.15
CA THR A 221 -11.16 25.33 13.46
C THR A 221 -12.63 25.71 13.63
N GLN A 222 -13.02 26.93 13.26
CA GLN A 222 -14.43 27.36 13.29
C GLN A 222 -15.29 26.52 12.36
N ALA A 223 -14.82 26.26 11.13
CA ALA A 223 -15.51 25.39 10.18
C ALA A 223 -15.70 23.96 10.71
N LEU A 224 -14.68 23.37 11.34
CA LEU A 224 -14.77 22.05 11.98
C LEU A 224 -15.86 22.01 13.06
N LYS A 225 -15.97 23.06 13.88
CA LYS A 225 -16.98 23.14 14.95
C LYS A 225 -18.39 23.30 14.40
N GLU A 226 -18.58 24.20 13.43
CA GLU A 226 -19.92 24.44 12.86
C GLU A 226 -20.46 23.25 12.07
N THR A 227 -19.60 22.53 11.37
CA THR A 227 -19.97 21.33 10.58
C THR A 227 -20.10 20.06 11.42
N GLY A 228 -19.67 20.09 12.68
CA GLY A 228 -19.68 18.93 13.59
C GLY A 228 -18.47 18.00 13.44
N PHE A 229 -17.56 18.24 12.48
CA PHE A 229 -16.37 17.41 12.32
C PHE A 229 -15.37 17.54 13.47
N TYR A 230 -15.40 18.64 14.24
CA TYR A 230 -14.55 18.81 15.42
C TYR A 230 -14.72 17.64 16.40
N ASP A 231 -15.97 17.27 16.71
CA ASP A 231 -16.26 16.19 17.65
C ASP A 231 -15.76 14.84 17.12
N SER A 232 -15.95 14.58 15.82
CA SER A 232 -15.47 13.34 15.18
C SER A 232 -13.94 13.21 15.18
N LEU A 233 -13.24 14.33 14.98
CA LEU A 233 -11.77 14.40 14.98
C LEU A 233 -11.18 14.57 16.38
N ASN A 234 -12.02 14.68 17.42
CA ASN A 234 -11.63 14.80 18.82
C ASN A 234 -11.88 13.50 19.62
N ILE A 235 -11.92 12.36 18.92
CA ILE A 235 -12.03 11.05 19.55
C ILE A 235 -10.63 10.48 19.74
N ASP A 236 -10.30 10.08 20.97
CA ASP A 236 -9.08 9.33 21.25
C ASP A 236 -9.09 8.02 20.46
N GLY A 237 -7.99 7.67 19.80
CA GLY A 237 -7.87 6.45 19.02
C GLY A 237 -8.16 5.17 19.83
N ALA A 238 -7.96 5.19 21.15
CA ALA A 238 -8.35 4.08 22.04
C ALA A 238 -9.88 4.02 22.31
N ALA A 239 -10.57 5.16 22.19
CA ALA A 239 -12.02 5.27 22.43
C ALA A 239 -12.84 5.20 21.12
N ALA A 240 -12.18 5.16 19.95
CA ALA A 240 -12.82 5.06 18.65
C ALA A 240 -13.59 3.73 18.49
N LYS A 241 -14.92 3.80 18.49
CA LYS A 241 -15.81 2.64 18.25
C LYS A 241 -15.67 2.11 16.81
N ASP A 242 -15.51 3.02 15.86
CA ASP A 242 -15.20 2.68 14.47
C ASP A 242 -13.68 2.60 14.29
N THR A 243 -13.16 1.38 14.31
CA THR A 243 -11.72 1.14 14.15
C THR A 243 -11.21 1.45 12.75
N THR A 244 -12.10 1.56 11.75
CA THR A 244 -11.72 1.92 10.37
C THR A 244 -11.35 3.40 10.24
N ARG A 245 -11.82 4.24 11.18
CA ARG A 245 -11.52 5.69 11.24
C ARG A 245 -10.64 6.06 12.42
N ARG A 246 -10.00 5.06 13.04
CA ARG A 246 -9.12 5.27 14.20
C ARG A 246 -7.98 6.25 13.90
N PHE A 247 -7.49 6.25 12.66
CA PHE A 247 -6.50 7.19 12.18
C PHE A 247 -7.00 7.87 10.92
N GLN A 248 -6.93 9.19 10.88
CA GLN A 248 -7.40 9.98 9.74
C GLN A 248 -6.30 10.92 9.24
N THR A 249 -6.47 11.42 8.02
CA THR A 249 -5.68 12.53 7.52
C THR A 249 -6.54 13.76 7.43
N LEU A 250 -6.06 14.88 7.97
CA LEU A 250 -6.68 16.19 7.82
C LEU A 250 -5.84 17.08 6.92
N ILE A 251 -6.36 17.41 5.75
CA ILE A 251 -5.74 18.37 4.84
C ILE A 251 -6.38 19.72 5.13
N LEU A 252 -5.60 20.77 5.38
CA LEU A 252 -6.14 22.02 5.89
C LEU A 252 -5.48 23.25 5.27
N GLU A 253 -6.16 24.38 5.35
CA GLU A 253 -5.62 25.67 4.97
C GLU A 253 -5.28 26.54 6.18
N SER A 254 -4.16 27.25 6.08
CA SER A 254 -3.89 28.36 6.98
C SER A 254 -4.82 29.55 6.73
N ASP A 255 -5.10 30.33 7.78
CA ASP A 255 -5.80 31.60 7.68
C ASP A 255 -5.10 32.54 6.67
N SER A 256 -3.77 32.49 6.58
CA SER A 256 -3.01 33.24 5.58
C SER A 256 -3.31 32.81 4.15
N ALA A 257 -3.43 31.49 3.89
CA ALA A 257 -3.75 30.97 2.57
C ALA A 257 -5.19 31.30 2.18
N LEU A 258 -6.13 31.23 3.13
CA LEU A 258 -7.53 31.62 2.92
C LEU A 258 -7.66 33.13 2.65
N LYS A 259 -6.98 33.98 3.41
CA LYS A 259 -6.93 35.43 3.17
C LYS A 259 -6.35 35.77 1.80
N ALA A 260 -5.25 35.11 1.41
CA ALA A 260 -4.65 35.29 0.08
C ALA A 260 -5.60 34.85 -1.06
N ALA A 261 -6.54 33.95 -0.78
CA ALA A 261 -7.58 33.55 -1.72
C ALA A 261 -8.84 34.44 -1.70
N GLY A 262 -8.82 35.56 -0.95
CA GLY A 262 -9.91 36.53 -0.88
C GLY A 262 -10.87 36.37 0.31
N TYR A 263 -10.64 35.39 1.19
CA TYR A 263 -11.45 35.22 2.40
C TYR A 263 -10.89 36.07 3.55
N SER A 264 -11.28 37.34 3.60
CA SER A 264 -10.81 38.29 4.62
C SER A 264 -11.16 37.89 6.06
N SER A 265 -12.25 37.14 6.27
CA SER A 265 -12.73 36.69 7.58
C SER A 265 -13.33 35.29 7.49
N TYR A 266 -13.53 34.62 8.63
CA TYR A 266 -14.30 33.37 8.64
C TYR A 266 -15.73 33.58 8.12
N ALA A 267 -16.34 34.74 8.37
CA ALA A 267 -17.68 35.05 7.87
C ALA A 267 -17.74 35.09 6.32
N SER A 268 -16.71 35.64 5.65
CA SER A 268 -16.66 35.63 4.18
C SER A 268 -16.38 34.23 3.63
N PHE A 269 -15.56 33.42 4.30
CA PHE A 269 -15.39 32.00 4.00
C PHE A 269 -16.69 31.20 4.15
N LYS A 270 -17.39 31.36 5.29
CA LYS A 270 -18.68 30.69 5.56
C LYS A 270 -19.73 31.09 4.53
N SER A 271 -19.88 32.37 4.19
CA SER A 271 -20.83 32.83 3.17
C SER A 271 -20.56 32.22 1.77
N ARG A 272 -19.28 31.97 1.45
CA ARG A 272 -18.93 31.29 0.21
C ARG A 272 -19.45 29.85 0.15
N TYR A 273 -19.39 29.09 1.25
CA TYR A 273 -19.65 27.64 1.23
C TYR A 273 -20.96 27.21 1.88
N SER A 274 -21.44 27.90 2.92
CA SER A 274 -22.68 27.55 3.64
C SER A 274 -23.92 27.99 2.84
N LYS A 275 -24.28 27.23 1.80
CA LYS A 275 -25.35 27.58 0.85
C LYS A 275 -26.76 27.32 1.35
N THR A 276 -26.94 26.34 2.23
CA THR A 276 -28.25 26.01 2.80
C THR A 276 -28.54 26.80 4.07
N GLY A 277 -27.51 27.38 4.68
CA GLY A 277 -27.58 28.04 5.99
C GLY A 277 -27.44 27.06 7.17
N ASP A 278 -27.38 25.75 6.92
CA ASP A 278 -27.15 24.71 7.92
C ASP A 278 -25.85 23.94 7.62
N PRO A 279 -24.70 24.38 8.19
CA PRO A 279 -23.41 23.72 8.01
C PRO A 279 -23.33 22.26 8.48
N LYS A 280 -24.32 21.75 9.24
CA LYS A 280 -24.36 20.34 9.66
C LYS A 280 -25.09 19.45 8.65
N ASN A 281 -25.86 20.04 7.75
CA ASN A 281 -26.54 19.30 6.69
C ASN A 281 -25.52 18.76 5.69
N HIS A 282 -25.58 17.47 5.37
CA HIS A 282 -24.66 16.82 4.43
C HIS A 282 -24.80 17.34 2.98
N ALA A 283 -25.89 18.03 2.66
CA ALA A 283 -26.10 18.72 1.39
C ALA A 283 -25.48 20.13 1.37
N ASP A 284 -25.08 20.68 2.52
CA ASP A 284 -24.46 22.00 2.60
C ASP A 284 -23.03 21.97 2.05
N SER A 285 -22.67 22.97 1.25
CA SER A 285 -21.35 22.97 0.60
C SER A 285 -20.21 23.24 1.58
N LEU A 286 -20.44 23.82 2.76
CA LEU A 286 -19.45 23.92 3.82
C LEU A 286 -19.22 22.56 4.47
N TRP A 287 -20.28 21.78 4.71
CA TRP A 287 -20.15 20.41 5.18
C TRP A 287 -19.35 19.56 4.19
N LEU A 288 -19.71 19.59 2.90
CA LEU A 288 -19.01 18.85 1.84
C LEU A 288 -17.56 19.32 1.68
N TYR A 289 -17.30 20.62 1.81
CA TYR A 289 -15.93 21.15 1.82
C TYR A 289 -15.13 20.50 2.95
N MET A 290 -15.61 20.53 4.20
CA MET A 290 -14.89 19.95 5.33
C MET A 290 -14.75 18.43 5.22
N ALA A 291 -15.78 17.73 4.75
CA ALA A 291 -15.73 16.29 4.52
C ALA A 291 -14.67 15.90 3.48
N TYR A 292 -14.49 16.72 2.44
CA TYR A 292 -13.49 16.51 1.40
C TYR A 292 -12.06 16.67 1.90
N HIS A 293 -11.87 17.44 2.96
CA HIS A 293 -10.56 17.68 3.59
C HIS A 293 -10.16 16.60 4.60
N ILE A 294 -11.02 15.61 4.84
CA ILE A 294 -10.80 14.55 5.83
C ILE A 294 -10.78 13.20 5.14
N SER A 295 -9.75 12.39 5.40
CA SER A 295 -9.66 11.02 4.88
C SER A 295 -10.02 9.95 5.93
N THR A 296 -10.18 8.71 5.48
CA THR A 296 -10.46 7.54 6.34
C THR A 296 -9.21 6.88 6.91
N GLY A 297 -8.00 7.29 6.52
CA GLY A 297 -6.75 6.64 6.91
C GLY A 297 -5.58 7.62 7.10
N PRO A 298 -4.48 7.22 7.78
CA PRO A 298 -3.30 8.06 7.94
C PRO A 298 -2.42 7.96 6.69
N SER A 299 -2.33 9.06 5.97
CA SER A 299 -1.53 9.23 4.75
C SER A 299 -0.46 10.27 5.01
N TYR A 300 0.77 9.84 5.26
CA TYR A 300 1.94 10.71 5.36
C TYR A 300 2.40 11.11 3.95
N THR A 301 3.30 12.08 3.84
CA THR A 301 3.73 12.59 2.53
C THR A 301 4.18 11.51 1.54
N PRO A 302 4.91 10.44 1.93
CA PRO A 302 5.29 9.38 1.01
C PRO A 302 4.12 8.47 0.61
N ASP A 303 3.12 8.29 1.49
CA ASP A 303 1.87 7.60 1.15
C ASP A 303 1.09 8.41 0.10
N ILE A 304 1.05 9.74 0.26
CA ILE A 304 0.38 10.66 -0.69
C ILE A 304 1.07 10.63 -2.06
N ILE A 305 2.41 10.56 -2.08
CA ILE A 305 3.20 10.47 -3.33
C ILE A 305 2.95 9.16 -4.07
N SER A 306 2.83 8.05 -3.34
CA SER A 306 2.72 6.71 -3.91
C SER A 306 1.28 6.31 -4.25
N SER A 307 0.30 6.91 -3.58
CA SER A 307 -1.12 6.75 -3.89
C SER A 307 -1.50 7.62 -5.11
N PRO A 308 -2.44 7.18 -5.97
CA PRO A 308 -3.03 8.03 -7.03
C PRO A 308 -4.06 9.05 -6.49
N ALA A 309 -4.61 8.77 -5.31
CA ALA A 309 -5.73 9.49 -4.74
C ALA A 309 -5.81 9.27 -3.23
N ILE A 310 -6.49 10.18 -2.54
CA ILE A 310 -6.86 10.11 -1.14
C ILE A 310 -8.38 10.00 -1.07
N TYR A 311 -8.88 8.92 -0.48
CA TYR A 311 -10.31 8.73 -0.23
C TYR A 311 -10.78 9.63 0.90
N THR A 312 -11.84 10.40 0.67
CA THR A 312 -12.32 11.41 1.61
C THR A 312 -13.62 10.99 2.29
N LEU A 313 -14.05 11.74 3.31
CA LEU A 313 -15.37 11.59 3.90
C LEU A 313 -16.48 12.21 3.04
N ALA A 314 -16.13 13.04 2.04
CA ALA A 314 -17.11 13.52 1.07
C ALA A 314 -17.57 12.32 0.21
N PRO A 315 -18.89 12.05 0.14
CA PRO A 315 -19.39 10.86 -0.53
C PRO A 315 -18.96 10.79 -2.00
N LYS A 316 -18.26 9.70 -2.36
CA LYS A 316 -17.82 9.41 -3.74
C LYS A 316 -16.83 10.43 -4.32
N GLU A 317 -16.20 11.23 -3.47
CA GLU A 317 -15.20 12.22 -3.87
C GLU A 317 -13.82 11.82 -3.33
N VAL A 318 -12.83 11.85 -4.21
CA VAL A 318 -11.43 11.60 -3.87
C VAL A 318 -10.59 12.83 -4.21
N ILE A 319 -9.46 12.98 -3.53
CA ILE A 319 -8.45 13.98 -3.88
C ILE A 319 -7.40 13.28 -4.74
N THR A 320 -7.24 13.69 -5.99
CA THR A 320 -6.19 13.11 -6.84
C THR A 320 -4.82 13.61 -6.39
N THR A 321 -3.80 12.78 -6.49
CA THR A 321 -2.45 13.10 -6.04
C THR A 321 -1.46 12.94 -7.19
N LYS A 322 -0.53 13.89 -7.30
CA LYS A 322 0.49 13.90 -8.34
C LYS A 322 1.81 14.40 -7.76
N PHE A 323 2.89 13.68 -8.02
CA PHE A 323 4.24 14.12 -7.69
C PHE A 323 4.93 14.62 -8.96
N SER A 324 5.22 15.93 -9.04
CA SER A 324 5.80 16.56 -10.23
C SER A 324 6.76 17.68 -9.84
N GLY A 325 7.98 17.68 -10.39
CA GLY A 325 8.97 18.73 -10.13
C GLY A 325 9.24 18.94 -8.62
N GLN A 326 9.34 17.85 -7.85
CA GLN A 326 9.46 17.84 -6.37
C GLN A 326 8.24 18.36 -5.59
N LYS A 327 7.17 18.76 -6.27
CA LYS A 327 5.91 19.20 -5.66
C LYS A 327 4.97 18.02 -5.48
N ILE A 328 4.27 18.00 -4.35
CA ILE A 328 3.12 17.13 -4.12
C ILE A 328 1.89 17.97 -4.43
N LEU A 329 1.18 17.60 -5.49
CA LEU A 329 0.06 18.34 -6.05
C LEU A 329 -1.22 17.55 -5.77
N LEU A 330 -2.19 18.23 -5.17
CA LEU A 330 -3.52 17.70 -4.88
C LEU A 330 -4.51 18.27 -5.90
N ASN A 331 -5.39 17.42 -6.43
CA ASN A 331 -6.37 17.79 -7.45
C ASN A 331 -5.79 18.36 -8.74
N GLU A 332 -4.49 18.25 -9.02
CA GLU A 332 -3.96 18.59 -10.34
C GLU A 332 -4.07 17.38 -11.25
N ASP A 333 -4.82 17.50 -12.34
CA ASP A 333 -4.85 16.48 -13.38
C ASP A 333 -5.12 17.12 -14.75
N GLU A 334 -4.91 16.33 -15.79
CA GLU A 334 -5.25 16.71 -17.16
C GLU A 334 -6.50 15.97 -17.60
N PHE A 335 -7.49 16.73 -18.06
CA PHE A 335 -8.75 16.19 -18.54
C PHE A 335 -8.98 16.66 -19.98
N ASN A 336 -9.07 15.72 -20.93
CA ASN A 336 -9.22 16.00 -22.36
C ASN A 336 -8.17 16.99 -22.91
N GLY A 337 -6.90 16.88 -22.51
CA GLY A 337 -5.84 17.79 -22.95
C GLY A 337 -5.81 19.14 -22.20
N VAL A 338 -6.74 19.37 -21.27
CA VAL A 338 -6.81 20.59 -20.47
C VAL A 338 -6.30 20.29 -19.06
N VAL A 339 -5.23 20.99 -18.67
CA VAL A 339 -4.71 20.90 -17.30
C VAL A 339 -5.65 21.64 -16.36
N GLU A 340 -6.27 20.91 -15.44
CA GLU A 340 -7.01 21.49 -14.33
C GLU A 340 -6.04 21.75 -13.18
N PRO A 341 -5.72 23.02 -12.85
CA PRO A 341 -4.73 23.33 -11.82
C PRO A 341 -5.18 22.80 -10.46
N GLY A 342 -4.25 22.19 -9.72
CA GLY A 342 -4.45 21.74 -8.35
C GLY A 342 -3.88 22.70 -7.31
N VAL A 343 -3.60 22.17 -6.12
CA VAL A 343 -2.93 22.88 -5.03
C VAL A 343 -1.71 22.11 -4.55
N GLU A 344 -0.67 22.83 -4.17
CA GLU A 344 0.56 22.24 -3.67
C GLU A 344 0.46 22.01 -2.15
N LEU A 345 0.89 20.83 -1.70
CA LEU A 345 1.08 20.54 -0.28
C LEU A 345 2.23 21.39 0.28
N ASN A 346 2.00 22.01 1.43
CA ASN A 346 3.02 22.77 2.15
C ASN A 346 3.85 21.83 3.03
N ARG A 347 4.94 21.29 2.46
CA ARG A 347 5.83 20.31 3.11
C ARG A 347 6.34 20.75 4.49
N THR A 348 6.53 22.06 4.71
CA THR A 348 6.96 22.60 6.01
C THR A 348 5.95 22.35 7.13
N PHE A 349 4.65 22.39 6.81
CA PHE A 349 3.55 22.16 7.74
C PHE A 349 2.79 20.87 7.38
N SER A 350 3.55 19.84 6.98
CA SER A 350 3.04 18.50 6.63
C SER A 350 3.60 17.43 7.57
N ASP A 351 2.97 16.27 7.58
CA ASP A 351 3.26 15.17 8.51
C ASP A 351 3.20 15.62 9.98
N VAL A 352 2.25 16.49 10.33
CA VAL A 352 2.02 16.90 11.72
C VAL A 352 1.19 15.82 12.39
N THR A 353 1.83 14.98 13.20
CA THR A 353 1.19 13.82 13.82
C THR A 353 0.35 14.22 15.02
N ALA A 354 -0.86 13.69 15.08
CA ALA A 354 -1.78 13.77 16.21
C ALA A 354 -2.05 12.36 16.76
N SER A 355 -2.67 12.27 17.93
CA SER A 355 -2.97 11.00 18.59
C SER A 355 -3.87 10.06 17.78
N ASN A 356 -4.69 10.62 16.90
CA ASN A 356 -5.67 9.92 16.07
C ASN A 356 -5.49 10.21 14.57
N GLY A 357 -4.29 10.61 14.13
CA GLY A 357 -4.06 10.86 12.70
C GLY A 357 -2.87 11.75 12.38
N VAL A 358 -2.92 12.34 11.19
CA VAL A 358 -1.89 13.26 10.68
C VAL A 358 -2.55 14.42 9.95
N SER A 359 -2.01 15.63 10.10
CA SER A 359 -2.45 16.79 9.34
C SER A 359 -1.41 17.32 8.38
N HIS A 360 -1.87 17.85 7.25
CA HIS A 360 -1.05 18.52 6.26
C HIS A 360 -1.68 19.82 5.83
N GLU A 361 -0.86 20.85 5.70
CA GLU A 361 -1.31 22.11 5.12
C GLU A 361 -1.16 22.12 3.60
N VAL A 362 -2.09 22.77 2.90
CA VAL A 362 -1.95 23.15 1.49
C VAL A 362 -1.72 24.65 1.33
N LYS A 363 -1.02 25.03 0.25
CA LYS A 363 -0.65 26.44 0.00
C LYS A 363 -1.82 27.33 -0.44
N LYS A 364 -2.94 26.74 -0.89
CA LYS A 364 -4.14 27.43 -1.39
C LYS A 364 -5.38 26.60 -1.06
N PRO A 365 -6.55 27.23 -0.87
CA PRO A 365 -7.80 26.49 -0.73
C PRO A 365 -8.13 25.72 -1.99
N PHE A 366 -8.73 24.56 -1.81
CA PHE A 366 -9.24 23.72 -2.89
C PHE A 366 -10.61 23.16 -2.53
N ALA A 367 -11.37 22.78 -3.54
CA ALA A 367 -12.71 22.23 -3.36
C ALA A 367 -12.89 21.03 -4.29
N ILE A 368 -14.01 20.33 -4.08
CA ILE A 368 -14.45 19.24 -4.95
C ILE A 368 -14.53 19.78 -6.40
N LYS A 369 -13.85 19.09 -7.32
CA LYS A 369 -13.92 19.40 -8.75
C LYS A 369 -15.08 18.64 -9.37
N VAL A 370 -16.15 19.36 -9.68
CA VAL A 370 -17.30 18.79 -10.40
C VAL A 370 -16.90 18.60 -11.86
N ARG A 371 -16.99 17.36 -12.34
CA ARG A 371 -16.68 16.99 -13.73
C ARG A 371 -17.90 16.40 -14.40
N VAL A 372 -18.05 16.68 -15.69
CA VAL A 372 -19.04 16.03 -16.55
C VAL A 372 -18.42 14.75 -17.10
N GLN A 373 -19.22 13.69 -17.20
CA GLN A 373 -18.78 12.44 -17.80
C GLN A 373 -18.32 12.68 -19.24
N SER A 374 -17.10 12.26 -19.56
CA SER A 374 -16.58 12.26 -20.93
C SER A 374 -16.19 10.84 -21.34
N ALA A 375 -16.26 10.56 -22.64
CA ALA A 375 -15.75 9.33 -23.18
C ALA A 375 -14.22 9.28 -23.08
N VAL A 376 -13.70 8.13 -22.64
CA VAL A 376 -12.27 7.83 -22.58
C VAL A 376 -11.97 6.70 -23.54
N TYR A 377 -11.13 7.00 -24.53
CA TYR A 377 -10.65 6.07 -25.55
C TYR A 377 -9.23 5.67 -25.19
N PHE A 378 -9.10 4.63 -24.37
CA PHE A 378 -7.84 4.23 -23.78
C PHE A 378 -7.07 3.33 -24.73
N ASP A 379 -6.00 3.84 -25.31
CA ASP A 379 -4.96 3.04 -25.95
C ASP A 379 -4.15 2.32 -24.86
N VAL A 380 -4.27 0.99 -24.81
CA VAL A 380 -3.63 0.18 -23.77
C VAL A 380 -2.12 0.05 -23.94
N SER A 381 -1.59 0.54 -25.05
CA SER A 381 -0.15 0.58 -25.34
C SER A 381 0.48 1.90 -24.89
N ASP A 382 -0.29 2.93 -24.53
CA ASP A 382 0.23 4.26 -24.22
C ASP A 382 0.54 4.48 -22.72
N HIS A 383 1.64 3.90 -22.24
CA HIS A 383 2.13 4.08 -20.85
C HIS A 383 3.44 4.86 -20.79
N ALA A 384 3.65 5.65 -19.74
CA ALA A 384 4.88 6.44 -19.57
C ALA A 384 6.17 5.60 -19.62
N ASP A 385 6.20 4.43 -18.95
CA ASP A 385 7.37 3.52 -18.97
C ASP A 385 7.69 3.01 -20.36
N LEU A 386 6.65 2.85 -21.17
CA LEU A 386 6.73 2.38 -22.54
C LEU A 386 7.25 3.46 -23.48
N ARG A 387 6.88 4.74 -23.26
CA ARG A 387 7.34 5.89 -24.08
C ARG A 387 8.85 6.13 -24.00
N ILE A 388 9.49 5.71 -22.92
CA ILE A 388 10.93 5.86 -22.72
C ILE A 388 11.71 4.88 -23.62
N ASN A 389 11.09 3.80 -24.07
CA ASN A 389 11.74 2.80 -24.91
C ASN A 389 11.84 3.28 -26.37
N PRO A 390 13.02 3.28 -27.02
CA PRO A 390 13.20 3.72 -28.41
C PRO A 390 12.37 2.93 -29.44
N LYS A 391 11.95 1.70 -29.11
CA LYS A 391 11.09 0.89 -29.98
C LYS A 391 9.63 1.34 -29.96
N TRP A 392 9.22 2.15 -28.98
CA TRP A 392 7.83 2.60 -28.89
C TRP A 392 7.47 3.50 -30.07
N ARG A 393 6.52 3.05 -30.90
CA ARG A 393 6.09 3.74 -32.14
C ARG A 393 7.27 4.15 -33.04
N GLY A 394 8.36 3.38 -32.97
CA GLY A 394 9.54 3.58 -33.79
C GLY A 394 9.30 3.18 -35.26
N ALA A 395 10.20 3.57 -36.14
CA ALA A 395 10.07 3.33 -37.58
C ALA A 395 10.16 1.85 -38.00
N ALA A 396 10.61 0.96 -37.12
CA ALA A 396 10.83 -0.46 -37.39
C ALA A 396 10.08 -1.37 -36.42
N ALA A 397 9.79 -2.59 -36.87
CA ALA A 397 9.11 -3.60 -36.06
C ALA A 397 9.99 -4.00 -34.88
N GLY A 398 9.42 -3.94 -33.68
CA GLY A 398 10.10 -4.30 -32.45
C GLY A 398 9.16 -5.03 -31.51
N THR A 399 9.72 -5.55 -30.42
CA THR A 399 8.95 -6.04 -29.27
C THR A 399 9.52 -5.43 -27.99
N ILE A 400 8.64 -5.08 -27.05
CA ILE A 400 8.99 -4.61 -25.70
C ILE A 400 8.36 -5.59 -24.68
N PRO A 401 9.14 -6.28 -23.84
CA PRO A 401 8.57 -7.20 -22.86
C PRO A 401 7.81 -6.43 -21.77
N LEU A 402 6.58 -6.88 -21.45
CA LEU A 402 5.70 -6.27 -20.43
C LEU A 402 5.98 -6.77 -19.00
N TYR A 403 6.78 -7.81 -18.87
CA TYR A 403 7.24 -8.36 -17.61
C TYR A 403 8.63 -8.98 -17.82
N ALA A 404 9.49 -8.90 -16.81
CA ALA A 404 10.85 -9.45 -16.82
C ALA A 404 11.21 -9.87 -15.40
N ASN A 405 11.95 -10.97 -15.25
CA ASN A 405 12.42 -11.48 -13.95
C ASN A 405 11.31 -11.64 -12.89
N GLY A 406 10.11 -12.07 -13.30
CA GLY A 406 8.97 -12.27 -12.39
C GLY A 406 8.29 -10.99 -11.91
N LEU A 407 8.62 -9.83 -12.50
CA LEU A 407 8.02 -8.53 -12.19
C LEU A 407 7.48 -7.85 -13.45
N THR A 408 6.47 -7.01 -13.29
CA THR A 408 5.93 -6.18 -14.38
C THR A 408 6.89 -5.05 -14.72
N THR A 409 7.10 -4.76 -16.01
CA THR A 409 7.97 -3.66 -16.45
C THR A 409 7.22 -2.35 -16.69
N VAL A 410 5.89 -2.38 -16.64
CA VAL A 410 5.02 -1.25 -16.94
C VAL A 410 4.12 -0.94 -15.74
N ASN A 411 4.15 0.30 -15.25
CA ASN A 411 3.26 0.75 -14.20
C ASN A 411 1.81 0.78 -14.70
N GLY A 412 0.92 0.23 -13.87
CA GLY A 412 -0.50 0.12 -14.20
C GLY A 412 -0.89 -1.16 -14.94
N LEU A 413 0.03 -2.08 -15.19
CA LEU A 413 -0.29 -3.45 -15.61
C LEU A 413 0.04 -4.41 -14.46
N LEU A 414 -0.89 -5.28 -14.09
CA LEU A 414 -0.64 -6.39 -13.18
C LEU A 414 -1.07 -7.69 -13.86
N PHE A 415 -0.15 -8.64 -13.90
CA PHE A 415 -0.43 -9.96 -14.44
C PHE A 415 -0.80 -10.90 -13.29
N GLY A 416 -1.82 -11.73 -13.52
CA GLY A 416 -2.33 -12.66 -12.51
C GLY A 416 -1.42 -13.85 -12.22
N ASN A 417 -1.73 -14.55 -11.12
CA ASN A 417 -0.99 -15.69 -10.57
C ASN A 417 0.47 -15.40 -10.18
N ASP A 418 1.10 -16.41 -9.59
CA ASP A 418 2.53 -16.41 -9.31
C ASP A 418 3.32 -16.46 -10.63
N LEU A 419 3.88 -15.30 -11.02
CA LEU A 419 4.69 -15.14 -12.23
C LEU A 419 5.89 -16.10 -12.30
N SER A 420 6.29 -16.71 -11.17
CA SER A 420 7.37 -17.72 -11.14
C SER A 420 6.98 -19.09 -11.70
N LYS A 421 5.67 -19.38 -11.89
CA LYS A 421 5.16 -20.69 -12.34
C LYS A 421 4.92 -20.79 -13.85
N VAL A 422 5.17 -19.73 -14.61
CA VAL A 422 4.90 -19.66 -16.06
C VAL A 422 5.99 -20.42 -16.83
N THR A 423 5.70 -21.65 -17.25
CA THR A 423 6.68 -22.62 -17.78
C THR A 423 6.64 -22.79 -19.31
N GLN A 424 5.78 -22.07 -20.05
CA GLN A 424 5.70 -22.16 -21.52
C GLN A 424 5.92 -20.81 -22.22
N GLY A 425 6.87 -20.79 -23.16
CA GLY A 425 6.91 -19.96 -24.37
C GLY A 425 6.48 -18.50 -24.19
N SER A 426 7.32 -17.73 -23.49
CA SER A 426 7.07 -16.38 -22.99
C SER A 426 7.06 -15.27 -24.05
N ASN A 427 6.10 -15.29 -24.99
CA ASN A 427 5.88 -14.14 -25.87
C ASN A 427 4.79 -13.23 -25.28
N TYR A 428 5.03 -12.65 -24.10
CA TYR A 428 4.18 -11.57 -23.54
C TYR A 428 4.81 -10.23 -23.90
N GLU A 429 4.77 -9.98 -25.20
CA GLU A 429 5.44 -8.90 -25.89
C GLU A 429 4.47 -7.78 -26.20
N ARG A 430 4.96 -6.55 -26.18
CA ARG A 430 4.29 -5.38 -26.71
C ARG A 430 4.75 -5.10 -28.15
N VAL A 431 3.77 -4.75 -29.00
CA VAL A 431 3.74 -3.89 -30.21
C VAL A 431 4.85 -4.00 -31.27
N ILE A 432 4.39 -4.43 -32.44
CA ILE A 432 4.99 -4.36 -33.78
C ILE A 432 4.50 -3.09 -34.51
N VAL A 433 5.39 -2.40 -35.25
CA VAL A 433 5.11 -1.40 -36.32
C VAL A 433 5.92 -1.85 -37.56
N PRO A 434 5.44 -1.94 -38.82
CA PRO A 434 4.16 -2.36 -39.37
C PRO A 434 4.25 -3.79 -39.98
N ASN A 435 3.22 -4.62 -39.81
CA ASN A 435 2.89 -5.63 -40.82
C ASN A 435 1.65 -5.13 -41.56
N ALA A 436 1.71 -5.03 -42.89
CA ALA A 436 0.75 -4.33 -43.73
C ALA A 436 -0.69 -4.90 -43.68
N THR A 437 -0.88 -6.12 -43.16
CA THR A 437 -2.15 -6.83 -43.25
C THR A 437 -3.24 -6.33 -42.30
N ARG A 438 -2.89 -5.82 -41.10
CA ARG A 438 -3.88 -5.37 -40.11
C ARG A 438 -3.59 -3.98 -39.58
N LYS A 439 -4.66 -3.23 -39.33
CA LYS A 439 -4.62 -1.83 -38.90
C LYS A 439 -4.98 -1.76 -37.43
N TYR A 440 -4.19 -1.07 -36.63
CA TYR A 440 -4.42 -0.85 -35.20
C TYR A 440 -4.43 0.65 -34.94
N ALA A 441 -5.09 1.10 -33.88
CA ALA A 441 -5.03 2.50 -33.51
C ALA A 441 -3.57 2.85 -33.18
N TRP A 442 -3.06 3.98 -33.68
CA TRP A 442 -1.63 4.37 -33.56
C TRP A 442 -0.61 3.31 -34.02
N ASN A 443 -1.07 2.31 -34.79
CA ASN A 443 -0.29 1.17 -35.25
C ASN A 443 0.35 0.36 -34.12
N ASP A 444 -0.36 0.26 -32.98
CA ASP A 444 0.11 -0.51 -31.83
C ASP A 444 -1.00 -1.34 -31.15
N PHE A 445 -0.61 -2.44 -30.48
CA PHE A 445 -1.47 -3.33 -29.69
C PHE A 445 -0.65 -4.12 -28.63
N LEU A 446 -1.31 -4.58 -27.57
CA LEU A 446 -0.75 -5.58 -26.64
C LEU A 446 -0.97 -6.99 -27.17
N ASN A 447 0.11 -7.78 -27.28
CA ASN A 447 0.07 -9.19 -27.63
C ASN A 447 0.06 -10.05 -26.35
N LEU A 448 -1.13 -10.51 -25.96
CA LEU A 448 -1.35 -11.21 -24.70
C LEU A 448 -1.40 -12.72 -24.93
N SER A 449 -0.42 -13.46 -24.39
CA SER A 449 -0.33 -14.94 -24.43
C SER A 449 -0.92 -15.59 -23.16
N LEU A 450 -2.16 -15.21 -22.82
CA LEU A 450 -2.85 -15.68 -21.61
C LEU A 450 -3.45 -17.08 -21.81
N GLY A 451 -3.80 -17.79 -20.73
CA GLY A 451 -4.51 -19.07 -20.85
C GLY A 451 -5.16 -19.56 -19.56
N ALA A 452 -6.15 -20.43 -19.68
CA ALA A 452 -6.93 -20.97 -18.56
C ALA A 452 -6.18 -21.95 -17.64
N SER A 453 -5.05 -22.52 -18.09
CA SER A 453 -4.24 -23.44 -17.28
C SER A 453 -3.45 -22.70 -16.19
N ALA A 454 -3.26 -23.34 -15.04
CA ALA A 454 -2.41 -22.82 -13.96
C ALA A 454 -0.92 -22.67 -14.35
N ALA A 455 -0.50 -23.26 -15.47
CA ALA A 455 0.85 -23.07 -16.04
C ALA A 455 0.99 -21.76 -16.85
N ARG A 456 -0.10 -21.00 -17.01
CA ARG A 456 -0.15 -19.73 -17.75
C ARG A 456 -0.70 -18.62 -16.88
N ILE A 457 -0.44 -17.40 -17.31
CA ILE A 457 -1.08 -16.21 -16.75
C ILE A 457 -2.56 -16.25 -17.16
N GLN A 458 -3.45 -16.24 -16.17
CA GLN A 458 -4.89 -16.42 -16.38
C GLN A 458 -5.65 -15.10 -16.54
N TYR A 459 -5.10 -13.99 -16.06
CA TYR A 459 -5.71 -12.67 -16.19
C TYR A 459 -4.67 -11.55 -16.23
N ILE A 460 -5.10 -10.40 -16.71
CA ILE A 460 -4.38 -9.13 -16.60
C ILE A 460 -5.31 -8.07 -16.02
N ASP A 461 -4.82 -7.30 -15.06
CA ASP A 461 -5.41 -6.04 -14.60
C ASP A 461 -4.69 -4.88 -15.30
N ILE A 462 -5.46 -4.02 -15.94
CA ILE A 462 -4.98 -2.82 -16.64
C ILE A 462 -5.60 -1.61 -15.95
N ARG A 463 -4.75 -0.69 -15.49
CA ARG A 463 -5.16 0.54 -14.83
C ARG A 463 -5.65 1.54 -15.87
N THR A 464 -6.85 2.07 -15.68
CA THR A 464 -7.44 3.05 -16.60
C THR A 464 -6.78 4.43 -16.47
N PRO A 465 -6.92 5.28 -17.49
CA PRO A 465 -6.91 6.73 -17.30
C PRO A 465 -7.97 7.17 -16.29
N MET A 466 -7.95 8.45 -15.90
CA MET A 466 -8.96 9.01 -14.98
C MET A 466 -10.36 8.85 -15.58
N LEU A 467 -11.28 8.25 -14.83
CA LEU A 467 -12.70 8.18 -15.18
C LEU A 467 -13.49 9.07 -14.24
N VAL A 468 -14.40 9.87 -14.79
CA VAL A 468 -15.35 10.64 -13.97
C VAL A 468 -16.43 9.70 -13.44
N LYS A 469 -16.90 9.89 -12.20
CA LYS A 469 -17.99 9.08 -11.67
C LYS A 469 -19.21 9.10 -12.59
N GLY A 470 -19.79 7.94 -12.88
CA GLY A 470 -20.81 7.80 -13.91
C GLY A 470 -20.98 6.40 -14.46
N LYS A 471 -21.94 6.24 -15.37
CA LYS A 471 -22.20 4.95 -16.02
C LYS A 471 -21.60 4.92 -17.41
N TYR A 472 -20.78 3.92 -17.67
CA TYR A 472 -20.03 3.77 -18.92
C TYR A 472 -20.33 2.43 -19.57
N LYS A 473 -20.57 2.42 -20.88
CA LYS A 473 -20.42 1.21 -21.69
C LYS A 473 -18.94 0.96 -21.91
N VAL A 474 -18.50 -0.24 -21.54
CA VAL A 474 -17.10 -0.69 -21.64
C VAL A 474 -16.96 -1.55 -22.88
N TRP A 475 -16.19 -1.06 -23.84
CA TRP A 475 -15.90 -1.76 -25.09
C TRP A 475 -14.45 -2.23 -25.12
N ILE A 476 -14.23 -3.48 -25.49
CA ILE A 476 -12.90 -4.04 -25.70
C ILE A 476 -12.64 -4.07 -27.20
N CYS A 477 -11.62 -3.32 -27.63
CA CYS A 477 -11.22 -3.19 -29.02
C CYS A 477 -10.01 -4.08 -29.30
N TYR A 478 -10.14 -5.01 -30.23
CA TYR A 478 -9.14 -6.02 -30.51
C TYR A 478 -9.07 -6.37 -32.00
N ALA A 479 -7.96 -6.99 -32.40
CA ALA A 479 -7.87 -7.66 -33.69
C ALA A 479 -8.13 -9.16 -33.55
N GLN A 480 -9.03 -9.68 -34.37
CA GLN A 480 -9.50 -11.07 -34.30
C GLN A 480 -8.37 -12.08 -34.49
N SER A 481 -8.25 -13.12 -33.68
CA SER A 481 -7.30 -14.21 -33.96
C SER A 481 -7.95 -15.57 -33.72
N GLY A 482 -7.84 -16.48 -34.69
CA GLY A 482 -8.42 -17.84 -34.58
C GLY A 482 -7.82 -18.65 -33.43
N SER A 483 -6.60 -18.32 -33.01
CA SER A 483 -5.90 -18.97 -31.90
C SER A 483 -6.04 -18.22 -30.56
N SER A 484 -6.97 -17.27 -30.47
CA SER A 484 -7.15 -16.43 -29.29
C SER A 484 -8.03 -17.08 -28.20
N ASN A 485 -8.33 -16.31 -27.15
CA ASN A 485 -9.06 -16.77 -25.98
C ASN A 485 -10.42 -16.05 -25.82
N LEU A 486 -11.26 -16.66 -24.99
CA LEU A 486 -12.50 -16.07 -24.49
C LEU A 486 -12.24 -15.41 -23.13
N PHE A 487 -12.68 -14.16 -22.96
CA PHE A 487 -12.43 -13.38 -21.75
C PHE A 487 -13.72 -12.98 -21.02
N GLN A 488 -13.68 -13.05 -19.69
CA GLN A 488 -14.58 -12.36 -18.79
C GLN A 488 -13.94 -11.03 -18.39
N VAL A 489 -14.65 -9.93 -18.63
CA VAL A 489 -14.19 -8.60 -18.26
C VAL A 489 -14.79 -8.21 -16.91
N GLY A 490 -14.00 -7.56 -16.06
CA GLY A 490 -14.50 -6.94 -14.83
C GLY A 490 -13.81 -5.60 -14.56
N VAL A 491 -14.45 -4.77 -13.74
CA VAL A 491 -13.91 -3.50 -13.23
C VAL A 491 -13.69 -3.65 -11.73
N ASP A 492 -12.52 -3.21 -11.24
CA ASP A 492 -12.09 -3.25 -9.85
C ASP A 492 -12.20 -4.64 -9.19
N VAL A 493 -11.95 -5.70 -9.96
CA VAL A 493 -11.99 -7.08 -9.46
C VAL A 493 -10.98 -7.27 -8.32
N GLY A 494 -11.42 -7.85 -7.21
CA GLY A 494 -10.68 -7.99 -5.97
C GLY A 494 -10.52 -6.70 -5.16
N ARG A 495 -11.24 -5.63 -5.52
CA ARG A 495 -11.16 -4.30 -4.89
C ARG A 495 -12.57 -3.78 -4.55
N PRO A 496 -12.71 -2.77 -3.68
CA PRO A 496 -14.01 -2.15 -3.41
C PRO A 496 -14.65 -1.62 -4.69
N GLY A 497 -15.92 -1.94 -4.92
CA GLY A 497 -16.63 -1.54 -6.15
C GLY A 497 -16.53 -2.54 -7.30
N GLU A 498 -16.06 -3.76 -7.04
CA GLU A 498 -15.99 -4.85 -8.02
C GLU A 498 -17.29 -5.01 -8.83
N GLN A 499 -17.13 -5.09 -10.15
CA GLN A 499 -18.20 -5.34 -11.10
C GLN A 499 -17.72 -6.33 -12.17
N ILE A 500 -18.36 -7.50 -12.25
CA ILE A 500 -18.17 -8.43 -13.37
C ILE A 500 -19.15 -8.05 -14.48
N LEU A 501 -18.63 -7.77 -15.67
CA LEU A 501 -19.45 -7.31 -16.78
C LEU A 501 -20.16 -8.50 -17.46
N PRO A 502 -21.43 -8.38 -17.85
CA PRO A 502 -22.26 -9.54 -18.22
C PRO A 502 -21.85 -10.25 -19.51
N ASN A 503 -21.19 -9.58 -20.46
CA ASN A 503 -20.86 -10.18 -21.74
C ASN A 503 -19.43 -10.72 -21.74
N LEU A 504 -19.28 -11.96 -22.20
CA LEU A 504 -17.97 -12.50 -22.56
C LEU A 504 -17.46 -11.86 -23.85
N VAL A 505 -16.15 -11.58 -23.87
CA VAL A 505 -15.45 -11.00 -25.00
C VAL A 505 -14.58 -12.07 -25.64
N ASP A 506 -15.01 -12.54 -26.80
CA ASP A 506 -14.31 -13.59 -27.55
C ASP A 506 -13.40 -12.97 -28.62
N PHE A 507 -12.09 -13.03 -28.43
CA PHE A 507 -11.12 -12.45 -29.37
C PHE A 507 -11.02 -13.23 -30.69
N ARG A 508 -11.73 -14.36 -30.82
CA ARG A 508 -11.84 -15.15 -32.06
C ARG A 508 -12.95 -14.65 -32.97
N GLN A 509 -13.88 -13.86 -32.43
CA GLN A 509 -14.99 -13.31 -33.20
C GLN A 509 -14.53 -12.12 -34.05
N TYR A 510 -15.13 -11.98 -35.21
CA TYR A 510 -14.96 -10.86 -36.16
C TYR A 510 -16.27 -10.06 -36.20
N LEU A 511 -16.28 -8.87 -36.81
CA LEU A 511 -17.50 -8.04 -36.90
C LEU A 511 -18.66 -8.78 -37.56
N GLY A 512 -18.39 -9.70 -38.48
CA GLY A 512 -19.42 -10.57 -39.07
C GLY A 512 -20.16 -11.47 -38.08
N SER A 513 -19.59 -11.72 -36.90
CA SER A 513 -20.27 -12.42 -35.79
C SER A 513 -21.44 -11.61 -35.21
N SER A 514 -21.57 -10.33 -35.56
CA SER A 514 -22.76 -9.51 -35.28
C SER A 514 -23.98 -9.88 -36.13
N GLY A 515 -23.86 -10.80 -37.09
CA GLY A 515 -24.90 -11.10 -38.08
C GLY A 515 -24.87 -10.22 -39.32
N ILE A 516 -23.93 -9.26 -39.40
CA ILE A 516 -23.73 -8.40 -40.58
C ILE A 516 -22.60 -8.95 -41.44
N SER A 517 -22.91 -9.46 -42.62
CA SER A 517 -21.92 -10.10 -43.52
C SER A 517 -21.18 -9.15 -44.46
N ALA A 518 -21.57 -7.86 -44.53
CA ALA A 518 -20.90 -6.84 -45.32
C ALA A 518 -21.21 -5.43 -44.79
N THR A 519 -20.24 -4.50 -44.91
CA THR A 519 -20.40 -3.07 -44.57
C THR A 519 -20.33 -2.17 -45.80
N THR A 520 -21.04 -2.53 -46.86
CA THR A 520 -21.08 -1.76 -48.10
C THR A 520 -21.79 -0.41 -47.90
N ALA A 521 -21.48 0.58 -48.75
CA ALA A 521 -22.20 1.87 -48.77
C ALA A 521 -23.72 1.71 -48.96
N THR A 522 -24.18 0.54 -49.45
CA THR A 522 -25.59 0.18 -49.63
C THR A 522 -26.29 -0.28 -48.35
N LEU A 523 -25.59 -0.47 -47.22
CA LEU A 523 -26.18 -0.72 -45.91
C LEU A 523 -25.84 0.40 -44.91
N PRO A 524 -26.45 1.60 -45.03
CA PRO A 524 -26.22 2.72 -44.11
C PRO A 524 -26.48 2.37 -42.63
N SER A 525 -27.30 1.35 -42.36
CA SER A 525 -27.64 0.90 -41.01
C SER A 525 -26.68 -0.13 -40.41
N ALA A 526 -25.63 -0.56 -41.13
CA ALA A 526 -24.72 -1.61 -40.68
C ALA A 526 -24.17 -1.36 -39.27
N ASP A 527 -23.74 -0.12 -38.99
CA ASP A 527 -23.25 0.27 -37.68
C ASP A 527 -24.29 0.21 -36.56
N ALA A 528 -25.51 0.66 -36.83
CA ALA A 528 -26.59 0.62 -35.85
C ALA A 528 -26.99 -0.83 -35.53
N LEU A 529 -26.99 -1.70 -36.55
CA LEU A 529 -27.27 -3.13 -36.38
C LEU A 529 -26.14 -3.84 -35.61
N MET A 530 -24.88 -3.57 -35.95
CA MET A 530 -23.73 -4.08 -35.20
C MET A 530 -23.80 -3.66 -33.72
N LEU A 531 -24.09 -2.39 -33.44
CA LEU A 531 -24.23 -1.88 -32.07
C LEU A 531 -25.30 -2.60 -31.28
N THR A 532 -26.43 -2.90 -31.91
CA THR A 532 -27.55 -3.63 -31.29
C THR A 532 -27.12 -5.01 -30.81
N ASN A 533 -26.23 -5.66 -31.57
CA ASN A 533 -25.66 -6.97 -31.22
C ASN A 533 -24.37 -6.86 -30.37
N GLY A 534 -24.02 -5.66 -29.91
CA GLY A 534 -22.87 -5.43 -29.05
C GLY A 534 -21.51 -5.47 -29.76
N TYR A 535 -21.48 -5.11 -31.05
CA TYR A 535 -20.28 -4.93 -31.87
C TYR A 535 -20.18 -3.50 -32.39
N LYS A 536 -18.97 -3.01 -32.61
CA LYS A 536 -18.74 -1.76 -33.31
C LYS A 536 -17.41 -1.73 -34.04
N ARG A 537 -17.31 -0.83 -35.00
CA ARG A 537 -16.04 -0.46 -35.63
C ARG A 537 -15.37 0.61 -34.79
N TYR A 538 -14.16 0.33 -34.31
CA TYR A 538 -13.34 1.34 -33.63
C TYR A 538 -12.30 1.96 -34.57
N MET A 539 -11.91 1.25 -35.64
CA MET A 539 -10.99 1.77 -36.65
C MET A 539 -11.74 2.45 -37.79
N ALA A 540 -11.16 3.56 -38.27
CA ALA A 540 -11.69 4.36 -39.34
C ALA A 540 -11.59 3.62 -40.67
N THR A 541 -12.68 3.64 -41.42
CA THR A 541 -12.77 2.95 -42.69
C THR A 541 -12.41 3.88 -43.85
N THR A 542 -12.23 3.32 -45.04
CA THR A 542 -12.06 4.11 -46.27
C THR A 542 -13.28 4.98 -46.60
N ALA A 543 -14.40 4.87 -45.88
CA ALA A 543 -15.53 5.79 -46.02
C ALA A 543 -15.47 6.99 -45.04
N ASP A 544 -14.62 6.93 -44.02
CA ASP A 544 -14.49 7.97 -43.00
C ASP A 544 -13.40 9.00 -43.42
N TYR A 545 -13.71 10.30 -43.27
CA TYR A 545 -12.84 11.42 -43.65
C TYR A 545 -12.66 12.40 -42.49
N GLN A 546 -11.45 12.97 -42.36
CA GLN A 546 -11.17 14.08 -41.47
C GLN A 546 -10.24 15.07 -42.18
N GLY A 547 -10.80 16.15 -42.71
CA GLY A 547 -10.07 17.04 -43.62
C GLY A 547 -9.62 16.27 -44.87
N THR A 548 -8.31 16.22 -45.13
CA THR A 548 -7.72 15.45 -46.23
C THR A 548 -7.35 14.01 -45.83
N ALA A 549 -7.40 13.67 -44.54
CA ALA A 549 -7.11 12.33 -44.05
C ALA A 549 -8.29 11.38 -44.29
N ARG A 550 -7.98 10.12 -44.59
CA ARG A 550 -8.95 9.06 -44.87
C ARG A 550 -8.62 7.83 -44.03
N GLY A 551 -9.63 7.12 -43.54
CA GLY A 551 -9.41 5.84 -42.86
C GLY A 551 -8.85 4.77 -43.80
N GLU A 552 -8.22 3.76 -43.21
CA GLU A 552 -7.43 2.74 -43.94
C GLU A 552 -8.11 1.37 -44.00
N VAL A 553 -9.14 1.14 -43.18
CA VAL A 553 -9.86 -0.15 -43.17
C VAL A 553 -10.82 -0.21 -44.34
N SER A 554 -10.66 -1.20 -45.23
CA SER A 554 -11.56 -1.37 -46.37
C SER A 554 -13.00 -1.61 -45.91
N VAL A 555 -13.97 -1.04 -46.61
CA VAL A 555 -15.42 -1.32 -46.40
C VAL A 555 -15.97 -2.42 -47.33
N ASN A 556 -15.23 -2.75 -48.39
CA ASN A 556 -15.68 -3.61 -49.50
C ASN A 556 -14.67 -4.72 -49.86
N GLY A 557 -13.72 -5.06 -48.99
CA GLY A 557 -12.65 -6.02 -49.27
C GLY A 557 -12.31 -6.90 -48.08
N SER A 558 -11.36 -7.82 -48.27
CA SER A 558 -10.90 -8.72 -47.20
C SER A 558 -10.37 -7.93 -45.99
N GLY A 559 -10.70 -8.39 -44.78
CA GLY A 559 -10.18 -7.84 -43.54
C GLY A 559 -11.00 -6.69 -42.93
N TRP A 560 -12.12 -6.29 -43.55
CA TRP A 560 -13.01 -5.23 -43.03
C TRP A 560 -13.55 -5.52 -41.63
N ASP A 561 -13.70 -6.80 -41.30
CA ASP A 561 -14.35 -7.33 -40.10
C ASP A 561 -13.37 -7.75 -39.00
N GLN A 562 -12.06 -7.62 -39.23
CA GLN A 562 -11.05 -8.17 -38.32
C GLN A 562 -10.76 -7.29 -37.11
N LEU A 563 -11.26 -6.05 -37.08
CA LEU A 563 -10.98 -5.05 -36.06
C LEU A 563 -12.28 -4.73 -35.31
N VAL A 564 -12.39 -5.29 -34.11
CA VAL A 564 -13.67 -5.46 -33.42
C VAL A 564 -13.67 -4.67 -32.13
N GLY A 565 -14.67 -3.81 -31.94
CA GLY A 565 -15.06 -3.33 -30.62
C GLY A 565 -16.21 -4.19 -30.10
N ARG A 566 -15.98 -5.01 -29.06
CA ARG A 566 -17.01 -5.84 -28.43
C ARG A 566 -17.46 -5.23 -27.11
N LEU A 567 -18.77 -5.08 -26.91
CA LEU A 567 -19.34 -4.59 -25.66
C LEU A 567 -19.21 -5.64 -24.56
N ALA A 568 -18.41 -5.35 -23.53
CA ALA A 568 -18.33 -6.17 -22.33
C ALA A 568 -19.54 -5.94 -21.40
N GLY A 569 -20.05 -4.71 -21.33
CA GLY A 569 -21.22 -4.35 -20.53
C GLY A 569 -21.23 -2.90 -20.11
N THR A 570 -22.01 -2.59 -19.08
CA THR A 570 -22.05 -1.27 -18.44
C THR A 570 -21.43 -1.33 -17.05
N ALA A 571 -20.47 -0.46 -16.78
CA ALA A 571 -19.85 -0.27 -15.47
C ALA A 571 -20.37 1.02 -14.83
N ASP A 572 -20.69 0.96 -13.54
CA ASP A 572 -21.06 2.11 -12.71
C ASP A 572 -19.84 2.57 -11.90
N ILE A 573 -19.15 3.59 -12.40
CA ILE A 573 -17.96 4.18 -11.81
C ILE A 573 -18.39 5.06 -10.63
N GLN A 574 -18.14 4.56 -9.42
CA GLN A 574 -18.65 5.19 -8.20
C GLN A 574 -17.85 6.42 -7.77
N THR A 575 -16.57 6.50 -8.12
CA THR A 575 -15.66 7.58 -7.71
C THR A 575 -14.93 8.11 -8.93
N THR A 576 -14.66 9.42 -8.97
CA THR A 576 -13.81 9.98 -10.02
C THR A 576 -12.34 9.64 -9.75
N ASP A 577 -11.87 8.49 -10.22
CA ASP A 577 -10.51 7.97 -9.97
C ASP A 577 -10.02 7.17 -11.20
N ARG A 578 -8.80 6.63 -11.10
CA ARG A 578 -8.31 5.56 -11.97
C ARG A 578 -8.76 4.22 -11.42
N HIS A 579 -9.35 3.41 -12.27
CA HIS A 579 -9.89 2.09 -11.94
C HIS A 579 -9.02 0.98 -12.53
N TRP A 580 -9.32 -0.27 -12.18
CA TRP A 580 -8.68 -1.44 -12.77
C TRP A 580 -9.66 -2.19 -13.67
N VAL A 581 -9.26 -2.52 -14.89
CA VAL A 581 -9.99 -3.43 -15.78
C VAL A 581 -9.29 -4.77 -15.80
N ARG A 582 -9.99 -5.83 -15.41
CA ARG A 582 -9.51 -7.19 -15.50
C ARG A 582 -10.03 -7.87 -16.76
N LEU A 583 -9.14 -8.50 -17.52
CA LEU A 583 -9.48 -9.50 -18.54
C LEU A 583 -9.08 -10.87 -18.01
N THR A 584 -10.06 -11.70 -17.65
CA THR A 584 -9.84 -13.06 -17.14
C THR A 584 -10.12 -14.08 -18.23
N VAL A 585 -9.20 -14.99 -18.51
CA VAL A 585 -9.43 -16.08 -19.47
C VAL A 585 -10.45 -17.06 -18.91
N VAL A 586 -11.51 -17.29 -19.66
CA VAL A 586 -12.55 -18.30 -19.35
C VAL A 586 -12.23 -19.62 -20.02
N SER A 587 -11.83 -19.59 -21.29
CA SER A 587 -11.49 -20.79 -22.05
C SER A 587 -10.47 -20.48 -23.14
N ASN A 588 -9.61 -21.47 -23.42
CA ASN A 588 -8.67 -21.45 -24.53
C ASN A 588 -9.33 -22.03 -25.78
N ALA A 589 -8.84 -21.65 -26.96
CA ALA A 589 -9.29 -22.26 -28.21
C ALA A 589 -8.17 -22.73 -29.14
N GLY A 590 -6.93 -22.26 -28.95
CA GLY A 590 -5.83 -22.49 -29.89
C GLY A 590 -4.52 -22.93 -29.23
N SER A 591 -3.56 -23.33 -30.06
CA SER A 591 -2.23 -23.77 -29.62
C SER A 591 -1.32 -22.62 -29.17
N SER A 592 -1.49 -21.41 -29.74
CA SER A 592 -0.64 -20.24 -29.44
C SER A 592 -1.23 -19.24 -28.43
N ASN A 593 -2.55 -19.24 -28.19
CA ASN A 593 -3.26 -18.39 -27.23
C ASN A 593 -2.99 -16.88 -27.34
N GLN A 594 -2.71 -16.38 -28.54
CA GLN A 594 -2.38 -14.97 -28.79
C GLN A 594 -3.65 -14.11 -28.86
N SER A 595 -3.73 -13.09 -28.01
CA SER A 595 -4.86 -12.15 -27.94
C SER A 595 -4.36 -10.73 -28.17
N TRP A 596 -4.83 -10.08 -29.23
CA TRP A 596 -4.35 -8.77 -29.69
C TRP A 596 -5.29 -7.66 -29.26
N LEU A 597 -5.01 -7.08 -28.08
CA LEU A 597 -5.79 -5.99 -27.49
C LEU A 597 -5.23 -4.64 -27.95
N ASP A 598 -6.08 -3.77 -28.49
CA ASP A 598 -5.69 -2.47 -29.05
C ASP A 598 -6.14 -1.31 -28.15
N MET A 599 -7.45 -1.22 -27.90
CA MET A 599 -8.02 -0.16 -27.07
C MET A 599 -9.08 -0.69 -26.10
N ILE A 600 -9.36 0.09 -25.06
CA ILE A 600 -10.54 -0.07 -24.20
C ILE A 600 -11.30 1.25 -24.22
N HIS A 601 -12.57 1.25 -24.60
CA HIS A 601 -13.38 2.48 -24.60
C HIS A 601 -14.34 2.46 -23.42
N PHE A 602 -14.27 3.51 -22.60
CA PHE A 602 -15.28 3.86 -21.62
C PHE A 602 -16.10 5.00 -22.19
N ILE A 603 -17.31 4.70 -22.66
CA ILE A 603 -18.18 5.70 -23.27
C ILE A 603 -19.41 5.89 -22.36
N PRO A 604 -19.74 7.13 -21.93
CA PRO A 604 -20.97 7.39 -21.17
C PRO A 604 -22.17 6.76 -21.86
N VAL A 605 -23.10 6.19 -21.08
CA VAL A 605 -24.23 5.40 -21.63
C VAL A 605 -25.12 6.16 -22.62
N ASP A 606 -25.14 7.47 -22.48
CA ASP A 606 -25.90 8.49 -23.20
C ASP A 606 -25.11 9.16 -24.34
N ALA A 607 -23.80 8.90 -24.45
CA ALA A 607 -22.97 9.38 -25.55
C ALA A 607 -23.02 8.46 -26.79
N ASP A 608 -22.52 8.97 -27.91
CA ASP A 608 -22.40 8.19 -29.16
C ASP A 608 -21.43 7.01 -28.95
N GLN A 609 -21.94 5.80 -29.15
CA GLN A 609 -21.18 4.57 -28.92
C GLN A 609 -20.29 4.18 -30.10
N ASN A 610 -20.58 4.68 -31.30
CA ASN A 610 -19.91 4.32 -32.55
C ASN A 610 -18.71 5.19 -32.88
N TYR A 611 -18.73 6.45 -32.46
CA TYR A 611 -17.72 7.44 -32.80
C TYR A 611 -17.00 7.99 -31.55
N PRO A 612 -15.78 8.53 -31.71
CA PRO A 612 -14.99 8.59 -32.94
C PRO A 612 -14.36 7.23 -33.28
N ARG A 613 -13.75 7.19 -34.47
CA ARG A 613 -12.92 6.08 -34.95
C ARG A 613 -11.47 6.51 -35.11
N PHE A 614 -10.57 5.54 -35.16
CA PHE A 614 -9.12 5.79 -35.10
C PHE A 614 -8.38 5.28 -36.35
N SER A 615 -7.26 5.91 -36.71
CA SER A 615 -6.34 5.39 -37.74
C SER A 615 -5.03 4.87 -37.16
N THR A 616 -4.22 4.25 -38.01
CA THR A 616 -2.86 3.83 -37.63
C THR A 616 -1.93 5.00 -37.34
N PHE A 617 -2.28 6.21 -37.77
CA PHE A 617 -1.55 7.44 -37.50
C PHE A 617 -2.08 8.21 -36.30
N GLY A 618 -3.10 7.68 -35.60
CA GLY A 618 -3.71 8.34 -34.45
C GLY A 618 -4.69 9.47 -34.80
N THR A 619 -5.09 9.58 -36.06
CA THR A 619 -6.11 10.52 -36.51
C THR A 619 -7.49 10.09 -35.99
N VAL A 620 -8.29 11.04 -35.48
CA VAL A 620 -9.55 10.79 -34.78
C VAL A 620 -10.74 11.25 -35.62
N PHE A 621 -11.39 10.29 -36.26
CA PHE A 621 -12.53 10.50 -37.14
C PHE A 621 -13.80 10.63 -36.30
N ASN A 622 -14.25 11.86 -36.09
CA ASN A 622 -15.52 12.14 -35.43
C ASN A 622 -16.70 11.71 -36.32
N ARG A 623 -17.89 11.69 -35.73
CA ARG A 623 -19.13 11.41 -36.48
C ARG A 623 -19.21 12.37 -37.69
N PRO A 624 -19.43 11.84 -38.92
CA PRO A 624 -19.53 12.65 -40.14
C PRO A 624 -20.61 13.73 -40.09
#